data_AF-A0A851S4Z3-F1
#
_entry.id   AF-A0A851S4Z3-F1
#
_cell.length_a   1.000
_cell.length_b   1.000
_cell.length_c   1.000
_cell.angle_alpha   90.00
_cell.angle_beta   90.00
_cell.angle_gamma   90.00
#
_symmetry.space_group_name_H-M   'P 1'
#
loop_
_entity.id
_entity.type
_entity.pdbx_description
1 polymer ?
#
loop_
_entity_poly.entity_id
_entity_poly.type
_entity_poly.pdbx_seq_one_letter_code
_entity_poly.pdbx_strand_id
1 'polypeptide(L)' 'LHTIPYLLLLAGGPLKSRTLTKDSYTPDVFQKSVIDPRHWHGRTISELGRWYEKYFLDLNVQKAMKEKYG' A
#
# COMPACT_ATOMS: atom_id res chain seq x y z
N LEU A 1 -26.72 -17.96 55.98
CA LEU A 1 -26.20 -18.56 54.74
C LEU A 1 -26.15 -17.47 53.68
N HIS A 2 -24.96 -16.93 53.41
CA HIS A 2 -24.75 -15.98 52.30
C HIS A 2 -24.58 -16.77 51.00
N THR A 3 -25.63 -16.84 50.20
CA THR A 3 -25.50 -17.23 48.80
C THR A 3 -24.83 -16.05 48.10
N ILE A 4 -23.57 -16.21 47.67
CA ILE A 4 -22.90 -15.30 46.75
C ILE A 4 -23.17 -15.85 45.36
N PRO A 5 -24.11 -15.29 44.57
CA PRO A 5 -24.23 -15.75 43.21
C PRO A 5 -23.42 -14.78 42.33
N TYR A 6 -22.62 -15.34 41.44
CA TYR A 6 -22.05 -14.67 40.25
C TYR A 6 -20.78 -13.81 40.38
N LEU A 7 -20.03 -13.82 41.50
CA LEU A 7 -18.72 -13.14 41.52
C LEU A 7 -17.64 -13.79 40.63
N LEU A 8 -17.93 -14.91 39.97
CA LEU A 8 -16.97 -15.63 39.14
C LEU A 8 -17.31 -15.66 37.65
N LEU A 9 -18.03 -14.65 37.15
CA LEU A 9 -18.08 -14.40 35.71
C LEU A 9 -17.44 -13.05 35.41
N LEU A 10 -16.13 -13.11 35.13
CA LEU A 10 -15.51 -12.22 34.17
C LEU A 10 -15.62 -10.72 34.51
N ALA A 11 -14.82 -10.25 35.49
CA ALA A 11 -14.47 -8.83 35.56
C ALA A 11 -13.69 -8.45 34.29
N GLY A 12 -14.42 -8.16 33.21
CA GLY A 12 -13.87 -7.94 31.88
C GLY A 12 -14.96 -8.18 30.85
N GLY A 13 -15.86 -7.20 30.69
CA GLY A 13 -16.80 -7.20 29.56
C GLY A 13 -16.06 -7.34 28.22
N PRO A 14 -16.75 -7.70 27.13
CA PRO A 14 -16.12 -8.00 25.85
C PRO A 14 -15.21 -6.84 25.44
N LEU A 15 -13.90 -7.09 25.41
CA LEU A 15 -12.94 -6.15 24.85
C LEU A 15 -13.40 -5.88 23.43
N LYS A 16 -13.72 -4.63 23.10
CA LYS A 16 -14.11 -4.26 21.73
C LYS A 16 -13.00 -4.73 20.82
N SER A 17 -13.27 -5.72 19.98
CA SER A 17 -12.31 -6.17 18.99
C SER A 17 -12.05 -4.98 18.05
N ARG A 18 -10.85 -4.44 18.15
CA ARG A 18 -10.36 -3.39 17.26
C ARG A 18 -9.27 -4.00 16.41
N THR A 19 -9.23 -3.57 15.15
CA THR A 19 -8.17 -4.01 14.25
C THR A 19 -6.87 -3.34 14.67
N LEU A 20 -5.73 -4.00 14.43
CA LEU A 20 -4.41 -3.41 14.66
C LEU A 20 -4.30 -2.01 14.04
N THR A 21 -4.89 -1.82 12.85
CA THR A 21 -4.95 -0.51 12.19
C THR A 21 -5.67 0.54 13.03
N LYS A 22 -6.81 0.21 13.65
CA LYS A 22 -7.61 1.15 14.45
C LYS A 22 -6.95 1.50 15.78
N ASP A 23 -6.11 0.61 16.31
CA ASP A 23 -5.42 0.82 17.59
C ASP A 23 -4.03 1.45 17.42
N SER A 24 -3.38 1.26 16.27
CA SER A 24 -2.02 1.76 16.03
C SER A 24 -1.94 3.10 15.29
N TYR A 25 -3.00 3.55 14.62
CA TYR A 25 -2.93 4.74 13.76
C TYR A 25 -3.76 5.92 14.28
N THR A 26 -3.13 7.10 14.27
CA THR A 26 -3.78 8.40 14.46
C THR A 26 -4.87 8.58 13.39
N PRO A 27 -6.04 9.19 13.72
CA PRO A 27 -7.13 9.40 12.76
C PRO A 27 -6.69 10.09 11.45
N ASP A 28 -5.65 10.91 11.49
CA ASP A 28 -5.03 11.51 10.31
C ASP A 28 -4.53 10.51 9.26
N VAL A 29 -4.07 9.32 9.67
CA VAL A 29 -3.57 8.31 8.73
C VAL A 29 -4.71 7.74 7.90
N PHE A 30 -5.89 7.56 8.50
CA PHE A 30 -7.09 7.10 7.79
C PHE A 30 -7.62 8.14 6.79
N GLN A 31 -7.50 9.43 7.11
CA GLN A 31 -7.85 10.51 6.18
C GLN A 31 -6.86 10.63 5.02
N LYS A 32 -5.56 10.46 5.28
CA LYS A 32 -4.52 10.48 4.23
C LYS A 32 -4.48 9.20 3.39
N SER A 33 -4.98 8.09 3.93
CA SER A 33 -5.07 6.81 3.23
C SER A 33 -6.33 6.66 2.37
N VAL A 34 -7.05 7.74 2.08
CA VAL A 34 -8.05 7.75 1.00
C VAL A 34 -7.28 7.67 -0.32
N ILE A 35 -6.82 6.47 -0.63
CA ILE A 35 -6.16 6.16 -1.88
C ILE A 35 -7.25 6.17 -2.95
N ASP A 36 -7.12 7.04 -3.95
CA ASP A 36 -8.07 7.09 -5.06
C ASP A 36 -8.15 5.70 -5.72
N PRO A 37 -9.32 5.03 -5.71
CA PRO A 37 -9.49 3.71 -6.32
C PRO A 37 -9.20 3.66 -7.82
N ARG A 38 -9.06 4.82 -8.48
CA ARG A 38 -8.66 4.94 -9.90
C ARG A 38 -7.16 5.17 -10.10
N HIS A 39 -6.45 5.57 -9.06
CA HIS A 39 -5.01 5.90 -9.11
C HIS A 39 -4.20 5.22 -8.01
N TRP A 40 -4.76 4.19 -7.36
CA TRP A 40 -4.11 3.42 -6.30
C TRP A 40 -2.95 2.57 -6.81
N HIS A 41 -3.00 2.21 -8.10
CA HIS A 41 -1.91 1.52 -8.75
C HIS A 41 -0.79 2.52 -9.06
N GLY A 42 0.42 2.19 -8.59
CA GLY A 42 1.64 2.90 -8.99
C GLY A 42 1.92 2.73 -10.49
N ARG A 43 3.18 2.96 -10.88
CA ARG A 43 3.59 2.91 -12.29
C ARG A 43 3.08 1.62 -12.96
N THR A 44 2.25 1.74 -13.98
CA THR A 44 1.60 0.57 -14.60
C THR A 44 2.64 -0.22 -15.39
N ILE A 45 2.47 -1.55 -15.52
CA ILE A 45 3.36 -2.39 -16.35
C ILE A 45 3.46 -1.87 -17.80
N SER A 46 2.42 -1.20 -18.29
CA SER A 46 2.40 -0.52 -19.58
C SER A 46 3.37 0.66 -19.67
N GLU A 47 3.62 1.37 -18.57
CA GLU A 47 4.63 2.43 -18.49
C GLU A 47 6.04 1.85 -18.53
N LEU A 48 6.26 0.68 -17.92
CA LEU A 48 7.54 -0.03 -18.00
C LEU A 48 7.82 -0.47 -19.45
N GLY A 49 6.82 -0.98 -20.16
CA GLY A 49 6.93 -1.33 -21.58
C GLY A 49 7.29 -0.12 -22.47
N ARG A 50 6.58 1.01 -22.29
CA ARG A 50 6.89 2.26 -23.02
C ARG A 50 8.29 2.78 -22.72
N TRP A 51 8.75 2.67 -21.47
CA TRP A 51 10.11 3.05 -21.10
C TRP A 51 11.15 2.17 -21.80
N TYR A 52 10.92 0.86 -21.84
CA TYR A 52 11.81 -0.11 -22.47
C TYR A 52 11.93 0.11 -23.98
N GLU A 53 10.81 0.36 -24.66
CA GLU A 53 10.78 0.68 -26.09
C GLU A 53 11.61 1.94 -26.41
N LYS A 54 11.43 3.01 -25.63
CA LYS A 54 12.20 4.25 -25.79
C LYS A 54 13.70 4.01 -25.59
N TYR A 55 14.07 3.19 -24.62
CA TYR A 55 15.47 2.87 -24.32
C TYR A 55 16.16 2.14 -25.48
N PHE A 56 15.50 1.14 -26.07
CA PHE A 56 16.05 0.42 -27.24
C PHE A 56 16.18 1.31 -28.47
N LEU A 57 15.22 2.21 -28.70
CA LEU A 57 15.32 3.17 -29.79
C LEU A 57 16.53 4.09 -29.61
N ASP A 58 16.76 4.58 -28.39
CA ASP A 58 17.90 5.45 -28.08
C ASP A 58 19.24 4.73 -28.31
N LEU A 59 19.37 3.48 -27.85
CA LEU A 59 20.55 2.65 -28.12
C LEU A 59 20.82 2.46 -29.61
N ASN A 60 19.77 2.21 -30.40
CA ASN A 60 19.90 2.04 -31.85
C ASN A 60 20.38 3.33 -32.52
N VAL A 61 19.85 4.49 -32.11
CA VAL A 61 20.28 5.79 -32.62
C VAL A 61 21.73 6.07 -32.25
N GLN A 62 22.13 5.83 -30.99
CA GLN A 62 23.51 6.00 -30.55
C GLN A 62 24.47 5.11 -31.34
N LYS A 63 24.10 3.85 -31.57
CA LYS A 63 24.88 2.91 -32.38
C LYS A 63 25.03 3.39 -33.82
N ALA A 64 23.94 3.81 -34.46
CA ALA A 64 23.97 4.33 -35.83
C ALA A 64 24.81 5.60 -35.96
N MET A 65 24.77 6.49 -34.96
CA MET A 65 25.63 7.68 -34.94
C MET A 65 27.11 7.29 -34.79
N LYS A 66 27.43 6.33 -33.93
CA LYS A 66 28.80 5.83 -33.77
C LYS A 66 29.32 5.18 -35.05
N GLU A 67 28.49 4.43 -35.77
CA GLU A 67 28.88 3.82 -37.05
C GLU A 67 29.10 4.86 -38.16
N LYS A 68 28.36 5.96 -38.14
CA LYS A 68 28.44 6.99 -39.18
C LYS A 68 29.55 8.02 -38.94
N TYR A 69 29.84 8.34 -37.68
CA TYR A 69 30.73 9.44 -37.30
C TYR A 69 31.93 9.02 -36.44
N GLY A 70 32.01 7.75 -36.03
CA GLY A 70 33.09 7.20 -35.22
C GLY A 70 34.08 6.36 -36.01
#